data_AF-A0A359G551-F1
#
_entry.id   AF-A0A359G551-F1
#
_cell.length_a   1.000
_cell.length_b   1.000
_cell.length_c   1.000
_cell.angle_alpha   90.00
_cell.angle_beta   90.00
_cell.angle_gamma   90.00
#
_symmetry.space_group_name_H-M   'P 1'
#
loop_
_entity.id
_entity.type
_entity.pdbx_description
1 polymer ?
#
loop_
_entity_poly.entity_id
_entity_poly.type
_entity_poly.pdbx_seq_one_letter_code
_entity_poly.pdbx_strand_id
1 'polypeptide(L)'
;MRSALLTFRSAGCPPVGVTVTQGRREATFAEVAAEPDAWDGVRRGGITYQLLLYSFADGNGDRIGDLTGLRQRLDYIEALGASAVWLSPIHPADSYHGYDVTDY
;
A
#
# COMPACT_ATOMS: atom_id res chain seq x y z
N MET A 1 46.61 2.17 3.12
CA MET A 1 45.17 1.88 3.24
C MET A 1 44.50 3.10 3.87
N ARG A 2 43.39 3.60 3.33
CA ARG A 2 42.63 4.72 3.91
C ARG A 2 41.35 4.15 4.54
N SER A 3 41.00 4.57 5.74
CA SER A 3 39.77 4.15 6.41
C SER A 3 38.91 5.36 6.78
N ALA A 4 37.60 5.20 6.75
CA ALA A 4 36.62 6.18 7.16
C ALA A 4 35.57 5.51 8.06
N LEU A 5 35.15 6.18 9.13
CA LEU A 5 34.04 5.73 9.98
C LEU A 5 32.74 6.30 9.43
N LEU A 6 31.85 5.45 8.96
CA LEU A 6 30.47 5.81 8.62
C LEU A 6 29.59 5.58 9.85
N THR A 7 28.78 6.57 10.21
CA THR A 7 27.82 6.44 11.32
C THR A 7 26.41 6.51 10.76
N PHE A 8 25.64 5.44 10.93
CA PHE A 8 24.24 5.35 10.51
C PHE A 8 23.33 5.64 11.70
N ARG A 9 22.28 6.43 11.48
CA ARG A 9 21.30 6.83 12.50
C ARG A 9 19.88 6.66 11.96
N SER A 10 18.98 6.18 12.81
CA SER A 10 17.54 6.15 12.57
C SER A 10 16.81 6.62 13.83
N ALA A 11 15.62 7.19 13.67
CA ALA A 11 14.81 7.67 14.79
C ALA A 11 14.42 6.49 15.70
N GLY A 12 14.74 6.59 16.99
CA GLY A 12 14.44 5.56 17.98
C GLY A 12 15.49 4.46 18.14
N CYS A 13 16.57 4.44 17.35
CA CYS A 13 17.61 3.41 17.43
C CYS A 13 18.98 3.97 17.86
N PRO A 14 19.80 3.21 18.61
CA PRO A 14 21.21 3.55 18.84
C PRO A 14 21.99 3.69 17.52
N PRO A 15 22.93 4.64 17.42
CA PRO A 15 23.75 4.81 16.23
C PRO A 15 24.67 3.60 15.99
N VAL A 16 24.84 3.21 14.74
CA VAL A 16 25.75 2.11 14.34
C VAL A 16 26.95 2.69 13.60
N GLY A 17 28.16 2.42 14.10
CA GLY A 17 29.42 2.82 13.47
C GLY A 17 30.01 1.69 12.63
N VAL A 18 30.32 1.96 11.36
CA VAL A 18 30.95 1.01 10.43
C VAL A 18 32.24 1.62 9.89
N THR A 19 33.37 1.01 10.21
CA THR A 19 34.67 1.44 9.68
C THR A 19 34.90 0.83 8.29
N VAL A 20 34.89 1.66 7.26
CA VAL A 20 35.17 1.27 5.88
C VAL A 20 36.62 1.52 5.56
N THR A 21 37.34 0.51 5.07
CA THR A 21 38.74 0.64 4.63
C THR A 21 38.83 0.44 3.12
N GLN A 22 39.35 1.43 2.40
CA GLN A 22 39.51 1.39 0.96
C GLN A 22 40.64 0.42 0.57
N GLY A 23 40.26 -0.70 -0.06
CA GLY A 23 41.11 -1.72 -0.66
C GLY A 23 40.26 -2.66 -1.54
N ARG A 24 40.87 -3.32 -2.53
CA ARG A 24 40.19 -4.30 -3.40
C ARG A 24 39.88 -5.56 -2.57
N ARG A 25 38.75 -5.57 -1.90
CA ARG A 25 38.16 -6.76 -1.26
C ARG A 25 36.77 -6.96 -1.84
N GLU A 26 36.45 -8.22 -2.13
CA GLU A 26 35.09 -8.66 -2.45
C GLU A 26 34.13 -8.09 -1.40
N ALA A 27 33.08 -7.42 -1.84
CA ALA A 27 32.02 -7.00 -0.96
C ALA A 27 31.38 -8.25 -0.36
N THR A 28 31.47 -8.41 0.96
CA THR A 28 30.80 -9.48 1.67
C THR A 28 29.38 -9.00 1.96
N PHE A 29 28.40 -9.60 1.30
CA PHE A 29 26.98 -9.35 1.58
C PHE A 29 26.55 -10.32 2.68
N ALA A 30 25.90 -9.80 3.71
CA ALA A 30 25.21 -10.63 4.69
C ALA A 30 23.73 -10.68 4.30
N GLU A 31 23.18 -11.89 4.24
CA GLU A 31 21.75 -12.06 4.09
C GLU A 31 21.07 -11.64 5.39
N VAL A 32 20.11 -10.72 5.29
CA VAL A 32 19.32 -10.27 6.43
C VAL A 32 17.96 -10.95 6.32
N ALA A 33 17.62 -11.78 7.30
CA ALA A 33 16.28 -12.32 7.42
C ALA A 33 15.34 -11.21 7.93
N ALA A 34 14.18 -11.08 7.29
CA ALA A 34 13.13 -10.18 7.79
C ALA A 34 12.47 -10.82 9.02
N GLU A 35 12.54 -10.14 10.15
CA GLU A 35 11.90 -10.54 11.41
C GLU A 35 10.96 -9.42 11.88
N PRO A 36 9.85 -9.14 11.15
CA PRO A 36 8.89 -8.13 11.58
C PRO A 36 8.14 -8.60 12.83
N ASP A 37 7.80 -7.65 13.71
CA ASP A 37 6.87 -7.93 14.80
C ASP A 37 5.52 -8.42 14.27
N ALA A 38 4.84 -9.25 15.07
CA ALA A 38 3.50 -9.70 14.75
C ALA A 38 2.55 -8.50 14.66
N TRP A 39 1.68 -8.53 13.64
CA TRP A 39 0.66 -7.50 13.48
C TRP A 39 -0.40 -7.59 14.58
N ASP A 40 -0.71 -6.45 15.20
CA ASP A 40 -1.64 -6.34 16.33
C ASP A 40 -3.08 -6.01 15.94
N GLY A 41 -3.40 -6.06 14.64
CA GLY A 41 -4.72 -5.75 14.11
C GLY A 41 -5.02 -4.25 13.96
N VAL A 42 -4.10 -3.35 14.33
CA VAL A 42 -4.33 -1.90 14.23
C VAL A 42 -3.79 -1.35 12.91
N ARG A 43 -4.65 -0.73 12.12
CA ARG A 43 -4.31 -0.12 10.82
C ARG A 43 -3.64 1.26 11.01
N ARG A 44 -2.35 1.27 11.36
CA ARG A 44 -1.57 2.52 11.58
C ARG A 44 -1.21 3.27 10.29
N GLY A 45 -1.24 2.60 9.13
CA GLY A 45 -0.80 3.17 7.87
C GLY A 45 -1.78 4.13 7.19
N GLY A 46 -3.06 4.15 7.61
CA GLY A 46 -4.07 5.04 7.00
C GLY A 46 -4.28 4.84 5.50
N ILE A 47 -4.08 3.62 5.00
CA ILE A 47 -4.04 3.31 3.57
C ILE A 47 -5.44 3.50 2.96
N THR A 48 -5.53 4.19 1.83
CA THR A 48 -6.78 4.37 1.06
C THR A 48 -6.75 3.53 -0.20
N TYR A 49 -7.86 2.85 -0.51
CA TYR A 49 -8.03 2.08 -1.73
C TYR A 49 -8.99 2.80 -2.69
N GLN A 50 -8.48 3.26 -3.82
CA GLN A 50 -9.32 3.83 -4.89
C GLN A 50 -9.80 2.73 -5.81
N LEU A 51 -11.09 2.75 -6.17
CA LEU A 51 -11.66 1.82 -7.14
C LEU A 51 -12.63 2.51 -8.10
N LEU A 52 -12.77 1.91 -9.28
CA LEU A 52 -13.75 2.29 -10.29
C LEU A 52 -14.94 1.34 -10.17
N LEU A 53 -16.11 1.86 -9.78
CA LEU A 53 -17.25 1.03 -9.40
C LEU A 53 -17.69 0.13 -10.56
N TYR A 54 -17.82 0.71 -11.75
CA TYR A 54 -18.27 0.04 -12.98
C TYR A 54 -17.36 -1.11 -13.46
N SER A 55 -16.12 -1.21 -12.94
CA SER A 55 -15.18 -2.26 -13.35
C SER A 55 -14.67 -3.14 -12.20
N PHE A 56 -15.14 -2.91 -10.97
CA PHE A 56 -14.57 -3.58 -9.79
C PHE A 56 -15.15 -4.99 -9.57
N ALA A 57 -16.46 -5.08 -9.34
CA ALA A 57 -17.13 -6.34 -9.09
C ALA A 57 -18.62 -6.23 -9.46
N ASP A 58 -19.09 -7.15 -10.30
CA ASP A 58 -20.50 -7.31 -10.66
C ASP A 58 -21.19 -8.19 -9.59
N GLY A 59 -22.24 -7.66 -8.96
CA GLY A 59 -23.00 -8.33 -7.92
C GLY A 59 -24.35 -8.87 -8.37
N ASN A 60 -24.83 -8.50 -9.56
CA ASN A 60 -26.17 -8.81 -10.06
C ASN A 60 -26.18 -9.69 -11.33
N GLY A 61 -25.02 -9.88 -11.98
CA GLY A 61 -24.82 -10.71 -13.17
C GLY A 61 -24.96 -9.99 -14.52
N ASP A 62 -25.07 -8.66 -14.55
CA ASP A 62 -25.21 -7.87 -15.78
C ASP A 62 -23.88 -7.51 -16.47
N ARG A 63 -22.75 -7.91 -15.87
CA ARG A 63 -21.36 -7.66 -16.29
C ARG A 63 -20.85 -6.23 -16.07
N ILE A 64 -21.57 -5.41 -15.32
CA ILE A 64 -21.14 -4.07 -14.90
C ILE A 64 -20.91 -4.09 -13.40
N GLY A 65 -19.83 -3.46 -12.95
CA GLY A 65 -19.56 -3.39 -11.52
C GLY A 65 -20.57 -2.51 -10.76
N ASP A 66 -20.97 -2.95 -9.58
CA ASP A 66 -22.04 -2.33 -8.80
C ASP A 66 -21.75 -2.34 -7.29
N LEU A 67 -22.58 -1.63 -6.51
CA LEU A 67 -22.41 -1.54 -5.06
C LEU A 67 -22.63 -2.88 -4.34
N THR A 68 -23.42 -3.78 -4.91
CA THR A 68 -23.62 -5.14 -4.38
C THR A 68 -22.35 -5.96 -4.52
N GLY A 69 -21.69 -5.91 -5.68
CA GLY A 69 -20.41 -6.53 -5.93
C GLY A 69 -19.31 -5.93 -5.06
N LEU A 70 -19.27 -4.61 -4.88
CA LEU A 70 -18.37 -3.96 -3.93
C LEU A 70 -18.56 -4.51 -2.51
N ARG A 71 -19.80 -4.57 -2.02
CA ARG A 71 -20.12 -5.09 -0.69
C ARG A 71 -19.62 -6.52 -0.48
N GLN A 72 -19.74 -7.37 -1.50
CA GLN A 72 -19.26 -8.76 -1.46
C GLN A 72 -17.73 -8.88 -1.41
N ARG A 73 -17.00 -7.79 -1.67
CA ARG A 73 -15.52 -7.76 -1.70
C ARG A 73 -14.91 -6.93 -0.57
N LEU A 74 -15.69 -6.49 0.43
CA LEU A 74 -15.15 -5.72 1.55
C LEU A 74 -14.09 -6.50 2.34
N ASP A 75 -14.24 -7.81 2.51
CA ASP A 75 -13.24 -8.66 3.18
C ASP A 75 -11.90 -8.66 2.44
N TYR A 76 -11.92 -8.58 1.10
CA TYR A 76 -10.70 -8.44 0.31
C TYR A 76 -10.01 -7.09 0.55
N ILE A 77 -10.78 -6.00 0.58
CA ILE A 77 -10.24 -4.67 0.87
C ILE A 77 -9.70 -4.59 2.30
N GLU A 78 -10.38 -5.25 3.23
CA GLU A 78 -9.95 -5.37 4.62
C GLU A 78 -8.62 -6.12 4.74
N ALA A 79 -8.48 -7.25 4.03
CA ALA A 79 -7.27 -8.06 4.02
C ALA A 79 -6.05 -7.32 3.45
N LEU A 80 -6.26 -6.34 2.57
CA LEU A 80 -5.19 -5.43 2.10
C LEU A 80 -4.72 -4.44 3.18
N GLY A 81 -5.44 -4.31 4.30
CA GLY A 81 -5.14 -3.34 5.36
C GLY A 81 -5.63 -1.93 5.05
N ALA A 82 -6.49 -1.75 4.04
CA ALA A 82 -7.07 -0.46 3.71
C ALA A 82 -7.99 0.03 4.85
N SER A 83 -7.93 1.33 5.13
CA SER A 83 -8.72 2.02 6.16
C SER A 83 -9.86 2.85 5.57
N ALA A 84 -9.78 3.18 4.28
CA ALA A 84 -10.80 3.92 3.56
C ALA A 84 -10.91 3.45 2.11
N VAL A 85 -12.09 3.64 1.52
CA VAL A 85 -12.35 3.39 0.10
C VAL A 85 -12.72 4.69 -0.57
N TRP A 86 -12.04 5.02 -1.66
CA TRP A 86 -12.40 6.13 -2.55
C TRP A 86 -13.09 5.56 -3.79
N LEU A 87 -14.38 5.85 -3.93
CA LEU A 87 -15.18 5.44 -5.08
C LEU A 87 -15.02 6.43 -6.24
N SER A 88 -15.05 5.92 -7.47
CA SER A 88 -15.45 6.72 -8.63
C SER A 88 -16.83 7.35 -8.40
N PRO A 89 -17.21 8.41 -9.14
CA PRO A 89 -18.53 9.02 -9.02
C PRO A 89 -19.68 8.00 -9.07
N ILE A 90 -20.71 8.22 -8.24
CA ILE A 90 -21.85 7.31 -8.06
C ILE A 90 -23.19 7.91 -8.51
N HIS A 91 -23.19 9.18 -8.89
CA HIS A 91 -24.37 9.92 -9.30
C HIS A 91 -24.74 9.59 -10.77
N PRO A 92 -25.99 9.83 -11.18
CA PRO A 92 -26.38 9.79 -12.59
C PRO A 92 -25.47 10.67 -13.45
N ALA A 93 -25.06 10.13 -14.60
CA ALA A 93 -24.15 10.78 -15.54
C ALA A 93 -24.32 10.17 -16.94
N ASP A 94 -23.95 10.91 -17.98
CA ASP A 94 -24.07 10.45 -19.37
C ASP A 94 -22.89 9.55 -19.78
N SER A 95 -21.72 9.75 -19.19
CA SER A 95 -20.52 8.95 -19.45
C SER A 95 -20.30 7.85 -18.41
N TYR A 96 -19.64 6.77 -18.82
CA TYR A 96 -19.32 5.64 -17.93
C TYR A 96 -18.41 6.02 -16.75
N HIS A 97 -17.59 7.08 -16.88
CA HIS A 97 -16.67 7.49 -15.82
C HIS A 97 -17.34 8.41 -14.78
N GLY A 98 -18.55 8.89 -15.04
CA GLY A 98 -19.41 9.54 -14.05
C GLY A 98 -19.02 10.97 -13.66
N TYR A 99 -18.14 11.63 -14.41
CA TYR A 99 -17.66 12.99 -14.07
C TYR A 99 -18.52 14.10 -14.69
N ASP A 100 -19.44 13.76 -15.59
CA ASP A 100 -20.46 14.60 -16.20
C ASP A 100 -21.82 14.38 -15.53
N VAL A 101 -21.85 14.67 -14.22
CA VAL A 101 -23.01 14.43 -13.34
C VAL A 101 -24.23 15.24 -13.80
N THR A 102 -25.38 14.58 -13.85
CA THR A 102 -26.67 15.17 -14.23
C THR A 102 -27.59 15.43 -13.05
N ASP A 103 -27.39 14.74 -11.92
CA ASP A 103 -28.17 14.91 -10.68
C ASP A 103 -27.31 14.55 -9.45
N TYR A 104 -27.28 15.39 -8.40
CA TYR A 104 -26.44 15.20 -7.19
C TYR A 104 -27.25 14.71 -6.00
#